data_AF-A0A959Y9D4-F1
#
_entry.id   AF-A0A959Y9D4-F1
#
_cell.length_a   1.000
_cell.length_b   1.000
_cell.length_c   1.000
_cell.angle_alpha   90.00
_cell.angle_beta   90.00
_cell.angle_gamma   90.00
#
_symmetry.space_group_name_H-M   'P 1'
#
loop_
_entity.id
_entity.type
_entity.pdbx_description
1 polymer ?
#
loop_
_entity_poly.entity_id
_entity_poly.type
_entity_poly.pdbx_seq_one_letter_code
_entity_poly.pdbx_strand_id
1 'polypeptide(L)' 'GVTAAALSYLDSSADANGVAVKAPGGELRVEARTLDVGGFTDVYLSGPVRRVFSGEWQGAR' A
#
# COMPACT_ATOMS: atom_id res chain seq x y z
N GLY A 1 6.48 1.69 8.28
CA GLY A 1 5.15 1.81 7.65
C GLY A 1 4.96 0.69 6.64
N VAL A 2 3.72 0.39 6.25
CA VAL A 2 3.39 -0.75 5.36
C VAL A 2 4.19 -0.71 4.06
N THR A 3 4.22 0.44 3.39
CA THR A 3 4.94 0.62 2.12
C THR A 3 6.44 0.38 2.27
N ALA A 4 7.09 0.93 3.30
CA ALA A 4 8.52 0.74 3.51
C ALA A 4 8.89 -0.73 3.76
N ALA A 5 8.11 -1.44 4.59
CA ALA A 5 8.33 -2.86 4.86
C ALA A 5 8.14 -3.73 3.61
N ALA A 6 7.13 -3.41 2.79
CA ALA A 6 6.88 -4.07 1.52
C ALA A 6 8.03 -3.87 0.52
N LEU A 7 8.50 -2.64 0.35
CA LEU A 7 9.61 -2.33 -0.56
C LEU A 7 10.92 -3.00 -0.12
N SER A 8 11.22 -3.05 1.17
CA SER A 8 12.39 -3.78 1.68
C SER A 8 12.31 -5.28 1.40
N TYR A 9 11.11 -5.87 1.44
CA TYR A 9 10.93 -7.28 1.08
C TYR A 9 11.14 -7.51 -0.42
N LEU A 10 10.56 -6.65 -1.27
CA LEU A 10 10.71 -6.72 -2.72
C LEU A 10 12.17 -6.56 -3.15
N ASP A 11 12.95 -5.69 -2.48
CA ASP A 11 14.39 -5.53 -2.73
C ASP A 11 15.18 -6.83 -2.54
N SER A 12 14.75 -7.67 -1.59
CA SER A 12 15.38 -8.95 -1.28
C SER A 12 14.86 -10.14 -2.09
N SER A 13 13.80 -9.94 -2.88
CA SER A 13 13.10 -11.01 -3.61
C SER A 13 13.17 -10.76 -5.11
N ALA A 14 14.10 -11.44 -5.79
CA ALA A 14 14.49 -11.17 -7.17
C ALA A 14 13.36 -11.20 -8.24
N ASP A 15 12.21 -11.82 -7.95
CA ASP A 15 11.13 -12.06 -8.92
C ASP A 15 9.74 -11.59 -8.46
N ALA A 16 9.65 -10.82 -7.37
CA ALA A 16 8.36 -10.39 -6.85
C ALA A 16 7.92 -9.05 -7.47
N ASN A 17 6.84 -9.06 -8.26
CA ASN A 17 6.21 -7.83 -8.77
C ASN A 17 5.28 -7.14 -7.76
N GLY A 18 5.10 -7.73 -6.58
CA GLY A 18 4.26 -7.19 -5.52
C GLY A 18 4.16 -8.09 -4.30
N VAL A 19 3.71 -7.52 -3.19
CA VAL A 19 3.58 -8.19 -1.90
C VAL A 19 2.26 -7.83 -1.23
N ALA A 20 1.62 -8.83 -0.64
CA ALA A 20 0.45 -8.65 0.21
C ALA A 20 0.90 -8.47 1.67
N VAL A 21 0.44 -7.41 2.32
CA VAL A 21 0.75 -7.07 3.71
C VAL A 21 -0.54 -7.06 4.52
N LYS A 22 -0.58 -7.89 5.57
CA LYS A 22 -1.69 -7.87 6.54
C LYS A 22 -1.54 -6.65 7.45
N ALA A 23 -2.57 -5.80 7.49
CA ALA A 23 -2.60 -4.61 8.34
C ALA A 23 -3.94 -4.49 9.10
N PRO A 24 -3.98 -3.73 10.21
CA PRO A 24 -5.25 -3.34 10.83
C PRO A 24 -6.09 -2.52 9.84
N GLY A 25 -7.26 -3.06 9.44
CA GLY A 25 -8.12 -2.48 8.40
C GLY A 25 -8.25 -3.34 7.14
N GLY A 26 -7.39 -4.34 6.97
CA GLY A 26 -7.47 -5.32 5.89
C GLY A 26 -6.12 -5.62 5.25
N GLU A 27 -6.14 -6.45 4.21
CA GLU A 27 -4.95 -6.76 3.43
C GLU A 27 -4.64 -5.63 2.45
N LEU A 28 -3.41 -5.15 2.47
CA LEU A 28 -2.91 -4.15 1.53
C LEU A 28 -1.98 -4.83 0.53
N ARG A 29 -2.14 -4.54 -0.75
CA ARG A 29 -1.25 -5.01 -1.80
C ARG A 29 -0.37 -3.86 -2.26
N VAL A 30 0.94 -4.10 -2.24
CA VAL A 30 1.98 -3.16 -2.69
C VAL A 30 2.62 -3.74 -3.94
N GLU A 31 2.63 -2.98 -5.02
CA GLU A 31 3.28 -3.34 -6.27
C GLU A 31 4.30 -2.25 -6.60
N ALA A 32 5.44 -2.65 -7.15
CA ALA A 32 6.50 -1.74 -7.55
C ALA A 32 7.36 -2.40 -8.61
N ARG A 33 7.99 -1.60 -9.46
CA ARG A 33 9.05 -2.06 -10.36
C ARG A 33 10.41 -1.70 -9.78
N THR A 34 11.27 -2.70 -9.65
CA THR A 34 12.65 -2.51 -9.23
C THR A 34 13.49 -1.97 -10.39
N LEU A 35 14.39 -1.05 -10.11
CA LEU A 35 15.33 -0.52 -11.10
C LEU A 35 16.69 -1.22 -10.98
N ASP A 36 17.38 -1.43 -12.12
CA ASP A 36 18.67 -2.12 -12.18
C ASP A 36 19.78 -1.44 -11.36
N VAL A 37 19.67 -0.12 -11.16
CA VAL A 37 20.62 0.69 -10.38
C VAL A 37 20.19 0.86 -8.92
N GLY A 38 19.21 0.07 -8.47
CA GLY A 38 18.55 0.20 -7.19
C GLY A 38 17.42 1.23 -7.19
N GLY A 39 16.50 1.07 -6.24
CA GLY A 39 15.32 1.92 -6.11
C GLY A 39 14.08 1.35 -6.82
N PHE A 40 12.96 2.08 -6.68
CA PHE A 40 11.64 1.63 -7.11
C PHE A 40 10.93 2.70 -7.93
N THR A 41 10.20 2.27 -8.95
CA THR A 41 9.26 3.10 -9.73
C THR A 41 7.88 2.43 -9.76
N ASP A 42 6.87 3.17 -10.23
CA ASP A 42 5.52 2.66 -10.42
C ASP A 42 4.94 2.00 -9.15
N VAL A 43 5.06 2.69 -8.01
CA VAL A 43 4.62 2.17 -6.71
C VAL A 43 3.11 2.33 -6.56
N TYR A 44 2.39 1.22 -6.53
CA TYR A 44 0.94 1.18 -6.36
C TYR A 44 0.56 0.56 -5.01
N LEU A 45 -0.44 1.17 -4.36
CA LEU A 45 -1.03 0.73 -3.11
C LEU A 45 -2.52 0.47 -3.36
N SER A 46 -2.94 -0.77 -3.11
CA SER A 46 -4.35 -1.15 -3.21
C SER A 46 -4.80 -1.90 -1.97
N GLY A 47 -6.09 -1.83 -1.67
CA GLY A 47 -6.64 -2.42 -0.47
C GLY A 47 -8.16 -2.27 -0.36
N PRO A 48 -8.76 -2.92 0.63
CA PRO A 48 -10.20 -2.86 0.84
C PRO A 48 -10.62 -1.45 1.27
N VAL A 49 -11.67 -0.95 0.62
CA VAL A 49 -12.33 0.28 1.02
C VAL A 49 -13.66 -0.06 1.70
N ARG A 50 -13.90 0.54 2.86
CA ARG A 50 -15.19 0.46 3.55
C ARG A 50 -15.64 1.84 3.97
N ARG A 51 -16.87 2.19 3.60
CA ARG A 51 -17.53 3.40 4.13
C ARG A 51 -17.84 3.15 5.61
N VAL A 52 -17.19 3.90 6.49
CA VAL A 52 -17.38 3.79 7.95
C VAL A 52 -18.34 4.84 8.51
N PHE A 53 -18.58 5.92 7.76
CA PHE A 53 -19.45 7.01 8.18
C PHE A 53 -20.12 7.66 6.96
N SER A 54 -21.33 8.19 7.16
CA SER A 54 -22.07 9.00 6.21
C SER A 54 -22.96 9.95 7.00
N GLY A 55 -22.90 11.24 6.72
CA GLY A 55 -23.69 12.26 7.41
C GLY A 55 -23.49 13.64 6.79
N GLU A 56 -24.39 14.56 7.13
CA GLU A 56 -24.33 15.96 6.69
C GLU A 56 -23.86 16.85 7.85
N TRP A 57 -22.92 17.75 7.58
CA TRP A 57 -22.51 18.75 8.56
C TRP A 57 -23.51 19.90 8.58
N GLN A 58 -24.21 20.05 9.69
CA GLN A 58 -25.04 21.21 9.97
C GLN A 58 -24.23 22.11 10.89
N GLY A 59 -23.66 23.20 10.36
CA GLY A 59 -22.73 24.06 11.10
C GLY A 59 -23.27 24.60 12.42
N ALA A 60 -22.35 24.93 13.33
CA ALA A 60 -22.69 25.49 14.64
C ALA A 60 -23.46 26.82 14.45
N ARG A 61 -24.68 26.87 14.98
CA ARG A 61 -25.49 28.09 15.12
C ARG A 61 -25.18 28.79 16.43
#